data_AF-A0A816ZDZ3-F1
#
_entry.id   AF-A0A816ZDZ3-F1
#
_cell.length_a   1.000
_cell.length_b   1.000
_cell.length_c   1.000
_cell.angle_alpha   90.00
_cell.angle_beta   90.00
_cell.angle_gamma   90.00
#
_symmetry.space_group_name_H-M   'P 1'
#
loop_
_entity.id
_entity.type
_entity.pdbx_description
1 polymer ?
#
loop_
_entity_poly.entity_id
_entity_poly.type
_entity_poly.pdbx_seq_one_letter_code
_entity_poly.pdbx_strand_id
1 'polypeptide(L)' 'GHTVLVNDVECVTLGQGVQEDVVRHAYYGSERVIKDLEKLNMQQNNGGIIEISEKMLQRKNKTGLVKGLQWQGILV' A
#
# COMPACT_ATOMS: atom_id res chain seq x y z
N GLY A 1 1.45 17.99 -8.17
CA GLY A 1 1.26 16.88 -9.13
C GLY A 1 0.99 15.64 -8.32
N HIS A 2 -0.12 14.95 -8.63
CA HIS A 2 -0.66 13.81 -7.86
C HIS A 2 -0.32 12.46 -8.52
N THR A 3 0.30 12.51 -9.70
CA THR A 3 0.45 11.38 -10.60
C THR A 3 1.88 11.30 -11.13
N VAL A 4 2.37 10.07 -11.27
CA VAL A 4 3.68 9.67 -11.77
C VAL A 4 3.46 8.68 -12.89
N LEU A 5 4.15 8.83 -14.02
CA LEU A 5 4.11 7.84 -15.10
C LEU A 5 5.20 6.79 -14.86
N VAL A 6 4.82 5.51 -14.75
CA VAL A 6 5.76 4.39 -14.59
C VAL A 6 5.48 3.37 -15.69
N ASN A 7 6.41 3.18 -16.63
CA ASN A 7 6.27 2.28 -17.79
C ASN A 7 4.94 2.52 -18.55
N ASP A 8 4.65 3.78 -18.89
CA ASP A 8 3.41 4.22 -19.55
C ASP A 8 2.11 4.00 -18.75
N VAL A 9 2.22 3.57 -17.49
CA VAL A 9 1.09 3.48 -16.57
C VAL A 9 1.03 4.73 -15.71
N GLU A 10 -0.08 5.44 -15.79
CA GLU A 10 -0.37 6.57 -14.92
C GLU A 10 -0.64 6.07 -13.49
N CYS A 11 0.28 6.39 -12.58
CA CYS A 11 0.28 5.90 -11.20
C CYS A 11 0.06 7.08 -10.24
N VAL A 12 -0.76 6.91 -9.21
CA VAL A 12 -0.83 7.88 -8.11
C VAL A 12 0.04 7.44 -6.95
N THR A 13 0.56 8.41 -6.20
CA THR A 13 1.23 8.11 -4.93
C THR A 13 0.19 7.70 -3.88
N LEU A 14 0.51 6.64 -3.13
CA LEU A 14 -0.34 6.13 -2.04
C LEU A 14 -0.52 7.17 -0.93
N GLY A 15 -1.68 7.16 -0.26
CA GLY A 15 -1.89 7.98 0.93
C GLY A 15 -2.17 9.47 0.67
N GLN A 16 -2.24 9.92 -0.58
CA GLN A 16 -2.55 11.33 -0.90
C GLN A 16 -4.03 11.71 -0.77
N GLY A 17 -4.87 10.87 -0.16
CA GLY A 17 -6.28 11.21 0.07
C GLY A 17 -7.08 11.52 -1.19
N VAL A 18 -6.63 11.04 -2.36
CA VAL A 18 -7.21 11.34 -3.67
C VAL A 18 -8.70 10.98 -3.68
N GLN A 19 -9.55 11.97 -3.99
CA GLN A 19 -11.02 11.86 -3.93
C GLN A 19 -11.67 11.55 -5.28
N GLU A 20 -10.87 11.48 -6.36
CA GLU A 20 -11.36 11.24 -7.72
C GLU A 20 -11.92 9.81 -7.87
N ASP A 21 -13.06 9.70 -8.56
CA ASP A 21 -13.90 8.49 -8.57
C ASP A 21 -13.21 7.22 -9.08
N VAL A 22 -12.23 7.35 -9.97
CA VAL A 22 -11.49 6.20 -10.54
C VAL A 22 -10.36 5.72 -9.62
N VAL A 23 -9.91 6.57 -8.67
CA VAL A 23 -8.68 6.36 -7.89
C VAL A 23 -8.97 6.15 -6.39
N ARG A 24 -10.20 6.41 -5.95
CA ARG A 24 -10.59 6.33 -4.53
C ARG A 24 -10.70 4.88 -4.04
N HIS A 25 -9.60 4.31 -3.59
CA HIS A 25 -9.57 3.02 -2.91
C HIS A 25 -9.61 3.20 -1.38
N ALA A 26 -10.58 2.59 -0.69
CA ALA A 26 -10.82 2.80 0.75
C ALA A 26 -9.60 2.56 1.67
N TYR A 27 -8.65 1.73 1.22
CA TYR A 27 -7.35 1.55 1.88
C TYR A 27 -6.23 2.42 1.28
N TYR A 28 -5.83 2.20 0.02
CA TYR A 28 -4.73 2.92 -0.65
C TYR A 28 -4.90 4.44 -0.76
N GLY A 29 -6.14 4.95 -0.75
CA GLY A 29 -6.46 6.38 -0.71
C GLY A 29 -6.59 6.95 0.70
N SER A 30 -6.14 6.25 1.74
CA SER A 30 -6.28 6.69 3.14
C SER A 30 -4.94 6.68 3.88
N GLU A 31 -4.85 7.44 4.97
CA GLU A 31 -3.71 7.43 5.92
C GLU A 31 -3.33 6.05 6.47
N ARG A 32 -4.22 5.05 6.33
CA ARG A 32 -3.97 3.68 6.78
C ARG A 32 -2.83 3.03 6.01
N VAL A 33 -2.68 3.34 4.72
CA VAL A 33 -1.57 2.81 3.92
C VAL A 33 -0.24 3.40 4.37
N ILE A 34 -0.21 4.69 4.71
CA ILE A 34 1.01 5.37 5.20
C ILE A 34 1.47 4.72 6.50
N LYS A 35 0.54 4.54 7.46
CA LYS A 35 0.84 3.90 8.76
C LYS A 35 1.33 2.46 8.62
N ASP A 36 0.80 1.71 7.66
CA ASP A 36 1.26 0.35 7.43
C ASP A 36 2.64 0.36 6.74
N LEU A 37 2.90 1.26 5.79
CA LEU A 37 4.22 1.41 5.17
C LEU A 37 5.29 1.83 6.18
N GLU A 38 5.00 2.75 7.09
CA GLU A 38 5.91 3.13 8.18
C GLU A 38 6.28 1.93 9.05
N LYS A 39 5.28 1.12 9.42
CA LYS A 39 5.52 -0.14 10.18
C LYS A 39 6.37 -1.11 9.38
N LEU A 40 6.05 -1.34 8.11
CA LEU A 40 6.82 -2.23 7.26
C LEU A 40 8.27 -1.77 7.11
N ASN A 41 8.50 -0.48 6.92
CA ASN A 41 9.86 0.08 6.84
C ASN A 41 10.66 -0.21 8.12
N MET A 42 10.04 0.01 9.28
CA MET A 42 10.66 -0.31 10.58
C MET A 42 10.91 -1.82 10.75
N GLN A 43 10.00 -2.67 10.27
CA GLN A 43 10.09 -4.12 10.42
C GLN A 43 11.09 -4.78 9.46
N GLN A 44 11.19 -4.28 8.22
CA GLN A 44 12.11 -4.80 7.21
C GLN A 44 13.52 -4.25 7.36
N ASN A 45 13.67 -3.03 7.89
CA ASN A 45 14.94 -2.34 8.09
C ASN A 45 15.84 -2.34 6.83
N ASN A 46 15.23 -2.20 5.65
CA ASN A 46 15.91 -2.31 4.35
C ASN A 46 16.28 -0.93 3.77
N GLY A 47 16.79 -0.03 4.62
CA GLY A 47 17.31 1.27 4.18
C GLY A 47 16.26 2.21 3.55
N GLY A 48 15.00 2.12 3.94
CA GLY A 48 13.91 2.91 3.35
C GLY A 48 13.20 2.23 2.17
N ILE A 49 13.67 1.07 1.73
CA ILE A 49 13.01 0.24 0.73
C ILE A 49 12.03 -0.70 1.44
N ILE A 50 10.81 -0.81 0.92
CA ILE A 50 9.80 -1.73 1.43
C ILE A 50 9.46 -2.72 0.32
N GLU A 51 9.74 -3.99 0.55
CA GLU A 51 9.31 -5.07 -0.33
C GLU A 51 7.93 -5.56 0.10
N ILE A 52 7.00 -5.62 -0.86
CA ILE A 52 5.62 -6.04 -0.63
C ILE A 52 5.34 -7.26 -1.50
N SER A 53 4.86 -8.34 -0.89
CA SER A 53 4.38 -9.53 -1.59
C SER A 53 2.88 -9.74 -1.37
N GLU A 54 2.24 -10.58 -2.19
CA GLU A 54 0.80 -10.85 -2.06
C GLU A 54 0.41 -11.40 -0.68
N LYS A 55 1.30 -12.16 -0.03
CA LYS A 55 1.07 -12.72 1.31
C LYS A 55 0.88 -11.64 2.39
N MET A 56 1.38 -10.44 2.14
CA MET A 56 1.27 -9.32 3.08
C MET A 56 -0.05 -8.54 2.92
N LEU A 57 -0.82 -8.79 1.86
CA LEU A 57 -2.09 -8.12 1.61
C LEU A 57 -3.20 -8.73 2.47
N GLN A 58 -3.71 -7.93 3.41
CA GLN A 58 -4.93 -8.30 4.11
C GLN A 58 -6.15 -7.92 3.27
N ARG A 59 -7.01 -8.89 2.97
CA ARG A 59 -8.25 -8.67 2.20
C ARG A 59 -9.49 -8.85 3.06
N LYS A 60 -10.59 -8.20 2.69
CA LYS A 60 -11.89 -8.37 3.33
C LYS A 60 -12.58 -9.61 2.76
N ASN A 61 -12.95 -10.57 3.62
CA ASN A 61 -13.50 -11.87 3.21
C ASN A 61 -14.71 -11.78 2.28
N LYS A 62 -15.59 -10.79 2.45
CA LYS A 62 -16.82 -10.64 1.67
C LYS A 62 -16.61 -10.00 0.29
N THR A 63 -15.54 -9.23 0.09
CA THR A 63 -15.40 -8.36 -1.09
C THR A 63 -14.06 -8.53 -1.81
N GLY A 64 -13.09 -9.24 -1.24
CA GLY A 64 -11.73 -9.37 -1.81
C GLY A 64 -10.88 -8.09 -1.78
N LEU A 65 -11.49 -6.94 -1.46
CA LEU A 65 -10.82 -5.64 -1.38
C LEU A 65 -9.72 -5.64 -0.31
N VAL A 66 -8.62 -4.95 -0.61
CA VAL A 66 -7.50 -4.78 0.33
C VAL A 66 -7.94 -3.88 1.48
N LYS A 67 -7.63 -4.29 2.70
CA LYS A 67 -7.92 -3.55 3.93
C LYS A 67 -6.68 -3.20 4.74
N GLY A 68 -5.50 -3.72 4.40
CA GLY A 68 -4.29 -3.58 5.21
C GLY A 68 -3.07 -4.24 4.58
N LEU A 69 -1.90 -3.82 5.05
CA LEU A 69 -0.61 -4.44 4.77
C LEU A 69 0.01 -4.89 6.10
N GLN A 70 0.48 -6.14 6.17
CA GLN A 70 1.11 -6.68 7.38
C GLN A 70 2.34 -7.51 7.02
N TRP A 71 3.45 -7.23 7.69
CA TRP A 71 4.66 -8.04 7.59
C TRP A 71 4.39 -9.44 8.14
N GLN A 72 4.84 -10.47 7.41
CA GLN A 72 4.67 -11.87 7.82
C GLN A 72 5.91 -12.49 8.47
N GLY A 73 6.96 -11.69 8.74
CA GLY A 73 8.23 -12.23 9.23
C GLY A 73 8.98 -12.98 8.12
N ILE A 74 10.27 -13.21 8.35
CA ILE A 74 11.00 -14.27 7.66
C ILE A 74 10.87 -15.49 8.57
N LEU A 75 10.25 -16.57 8.07
CA LEU A 75 10.43 -17.89 8.68
C LEU A 75 11.86 -18.31 8.33
N VAL A 76 12.79 -18.04 9.25
CA VAL A 76 14.14 -18.64 9.23
C VAL A 76 14.10 -19.99 9.91
#